data_AF-K1U9E3-F1
#
_entry.id   AF-K1U9E3-F1
#
_cell.length_a   1.000
_cell.length_b   1.000
_cell.length_c   1.000
_cell.angle_alpha   90.00
_cell.angle_beta   90.00
_cell.angle_gamma   90.00
#
_symmetry.space_group_name_H-M   'P 1'
#
loop_
_entity.id
_entity.type
_entity.pdbx_description
1 polymer ?
#
loop_
_entity_poly.entity_id
_entity_poly.type
_entity_poly.pdbx_seq_one_letter_code
_entity_poly.pdbx_strand_id
1 'polypeptide(L)' 'ANGQMIKGWNTNENGTYYFDLITGAMAHGTVEINGKTCHFDEATGILK' A
#
# COMPACT_ATOMS: atom_id res chain seq x y z
N ALA A 1 -6.79 13.82 17.98
CA ALA A 1 -6.64 12.58 17.19
C ALA A 1 -5.18 12.49 16.77
N ASN A 2 -4.44 11.50 17.30
CA ASN A 2 -3.05 11.29 16.89
C ASN A 2 -3.10 10.54 15.56
N GLY A 3 -3.04 11.27 14.44
CA GLY A 3 -2.98 10.69 13.10
C GLY A 3 -1.70 9.86 12.96
N GLN A 4 -1.75 8.59 13.36
CA GLN A 4 -0.63 7.68 13.21
C GLN A 4 -0.50 7.35 11.73
N MET A 5 0.63 7.72 11.15
CA MET A 5 0.94 7.41 9.76
C MET A 5 1.08 5.89 9.62
N ILE A 6 0.19 5.29 8.84
CA ILE A 6 0.25 3.85 8.53
C ILE A 6 1.40 3.63 7.56
N LYS A 7 2.21 2.62 7.83
CA LYS A 7 3.36 2.21 7.03
C LYS A 7 3.32 0.70 6.81
N GLY A 8 3.79 0.26 5.65
CA GLY A 8 3.85 -1.14 5.27
C GLY A 8 2.50 -1.69 4.84
N TRP A 9 2.33 -2.99 4.99
CA TRP A 9 1.12 -3.70 4.62
C TRP A 9 -0.04 -3.34 5.56
N ASN A 10 -1.17 -2.98 4.97
CA ASN A 10 -2.41 -2.75 5.69
C ASN A 10 -3.54 -3.50 5.00
N THR A 11 -4.18 -4.41 5.71
CA THR A 11 -5.33 -5.16 5.19
C THR A 11 -6.55 -4.81 6.02
N ASN A 12 -7.64 -4.48 5.34
CA ASN A 12 -8.94 -4.19 5.92
C ASN A 12 -10.04 -4.87 5.10
N GLU A 13 -11.29 -4.60 5.45
CA GLU A 13 -12.48 -5.19 4.83
C GLU A 13 -12.58 -4.91 3.32
N ASN A 14 -12.00 -3.80 2.85
CA ASN A 14 -12.04 -3.41 1.44
C ASN A 14 -10.90 -4.03 0.63
N GLY A 15 -9.79 -4.44 1.27
CA GLY A 15 -8.65 -5.04 0.57
C GLY A 15 -7.32 -4.85 1.28
N THR A 16 -6.25 -5.21 0.56
CA THR A 16 -4.87 -5.06 1.03
C THR A 16 -4.20 -3.88 0.32
N TYR A 17 -3.53 -3.04 1.09
CA TYR A 17 -2.83 -1.84 0.65
C TYR A 17 -1.38 -1.93 1.11
N TYR A 18 -0.51 -1.18 0.44
CA TYR A 18 0.86 -0.99 0.89
C TYR A 18 1.19 0.49 0.98
N PHE A 19 1.75 0.89 2.12
CA PHE A 19 2.23 2.24 2.36
C PHE A 19 3.75 2.22 2.45
N ASP A 20 4.41 3.10 1.70
CA ASP A 20 5.86 3.21 1.67
C ASP A 20 6.42 3.40 3.09
N LEU A 21 7.46 2.63 3.42
CA LEU A 21 8.01 2.62 4.78
C LEU A 21 8.74 3.91 5.15
N ILE A 22 9.17 4.70 4.16
CA ILE A 22 9.88 5.96 4.39
C ILE A 22 8.86 7.10 4.52
N THR A 23 8.06 7.30 3.49
CA THR A 23 7.17 8.44 3.28
C THR A 23 5.74 8.22 3.76
N GLY A 24 5.28 6.96 3.86
CA GLY A 24 3.88 6.63 4.12
C GLY A 24 2.97 6.79 2.88
N ALA A 25 3.53 7.01 1.69
CA ALA A 25 2.75 7.11 0.45
C ALA A 25 2.12 5.76 0.08
N MET A 26 0.86 5.76 -0.34
CA MET A 26 0.17 4.55 -0.79
C MET A 26 0.72 4.08 -2.16
N ALA A 27 0.91 2.78 -2.31
CA ALA A 27 1.34 2.18 -3.57
C ALA A 27 0.19 2.09 -4.58
N HIS A 28 0.46 2.48 -5.82
CA HIS A 28 -0.46 2.40 -6.96
C HIS A 28 0.26 1.78 -8.16
N GLY A 29 -0.46 1.02 -8.98
CA GLY A 29 0.10 0.36 -10.15
C GLY A 29 1.08 -0.75 -9.79
N THR A 30 2.03 -1.01 -10.69
CA THR A 30 3.02 -2.08 -10.51
C THR A 30 4.19 -1.60 -9.65
N VAL A 31 4.38 -2.20 -8.48
CA VAL A 31 5.45 -1.85 -7.54
C VAL A 31 6.20 -3.10 -7.12
N GLU A 32 7.53 -3.02 -7.08
CA GLU A 32 8.36 -4.10 -6.53
C GLU A 32 8.58 -3.89 -5.03
N ILE A 33 8.10 -4.83 -4.22
CA ILE A 33 8.22 -4.81 -2.76
C ILE A 33 9.00 -6.06 -2.35
N ASN A 34 10.20 -5.88 -1.77
CA ASN A 34 11.09 -6.97 -1.34
C ASN A 34 11.38 -8.01 -2.46
N GLY A 35 11.62 -7.56 -3.69
CA GLY A 35 11.88 -8.44 -4.83
C GLY A 35 10.66 -9.18 -5.36
N LYS A 36 9.45 -8.84 -4.89
CA LYS A 36 8.19 -9.33 -5.44
C LYS A 36 7.48 -8.18 -6.15
N THR A 37 7.11 -8.41 -7.40
CA THR A 37 6.25 -7.48 -8.13
C THR A 37 4.81 -7.64 -7.64
N CYS A 38 4.25 -6.55 -7.13
CA CYS A 38 2.86 -6.44 -6.68
C CYS A 38 2.12 -5.46 -7.59
N HIS A 39 0.87 -5.78 -7.93
CA HIS A 39 0.03 -4.92 -8.76
C HIS A 39 -1.08 -4.34 -7.91
N PHE A 40 -1.02 -3.04 -7.67
CA PHE A 40 -2.07 -2.30 -6.98
C PHE A 40 -2.95 -1.61 -8.02
N ASP A 41 -4.24 -1.53 -7.72
CA ASP A 41 -5.18 -0.76 -8.52
C ASP A 41 -4.76 0.71 -8.61
N GLU A 42 -4.74 1.26 -9.82
CA GLU A 42 -4.24 2.62 -10.06
C GLU A 42 -5.14 3.71 -9.47
N ALA A 43 -6.42 3.43 -9.25
CA ALA A 43 -7.36 4.38 -8.68
C ALA A 43 -7.46 4.24 -7.15
N THR A 44 -7.57 3.00 -6.67
CA THR A 44 -7.90 2.71 -5.27
C THR A 44 -6.71 2.29 -4.41
N GLY A 45 -5.60 1.83 -5.02
CA GLY A 45 -4.44 1.30 -4.28
C GLY A 45 -4.66 -0.10 -3.69
N ILE A 46 -5.76 -0.77 -4.03
CA ILE A 46 -6.04 -2.14 -3.58
C ILE A 46 -5.16 -3.13 -4.35
N LEU A 47 -4.48 -4.03 -3.65
CA LEU A 47 -3.70 -5.12 -4.23
C LEU A 47 -4.61 -6.05 -5.05
N LYS A 48 -4.25 -6.26 -6.32
CA LYS A 48 -4.89 -7.19 -7.27
C LYS A 48 -4.25 -8.57 -7.23
#